data_AF-A0A840E6I3-F1
#
_entry.id   AF-A0A840E6I3-F1
#
_cell.length_a   1.000
_cell.length_b   1.000
_cell.length_c   1.000
_cell.angle_alpha   90.00
_cell.angle_beta   90.00
_cell.angle_gamma   90.00
#
_symmetry.space_group_name_H-M   'P 1'
#
loop_
_entity.id
_entity.type
_entity.pdbx_description
1 polymer ?
#
loop_
_entity_poly.entity_id
_entity_poly.type
_entity_poly.pdbx_seq_one_letter_code
_entity_poly.pdbx_strand_id
1 'polypeptide(L)'
;FNEIYPHADRNTRKKAVDNFVNSDSKKISWSYNVKQELVKGKVFELEDTCLTQSLYRPFTQQWLYYNRTFNERVFQMPRIFPMGKAVENKVIQITGVGARCGFSVLMSEDLPNLDAIEKGQCFPRYFYEETTVSKNKNKKQSHLFTDFTEDSTIAGLQRRDAITDEGLAYFKMAYPNETITKDDLFYYVYGLLHSEDYRSRYADNLCKELPRIPCVKTVDDFWKFVTAGRELGHLHVNYETVKPCPVTFKKGNPKVTEISNPEKFYYVTEMQFAKAGKEKDKSTVIYNSNITITDIPKEAYKYIVNGKPALEWVMGRQCVKTDKKSGIVNDANRYAVETVG
;
A
#
# COMPACT_ATOMS: atom_id res chain seq x y z
N PHE A 1 4.02 -36.21 6.79
CA PHE A 1 5.31 -36.15 6.07
C PHE A 1 6.46 -36.66 6.92
N ASN A 2 6.66 -36.12 8.13
CA ASN A 2 7.70 -36.59 9.07
C ASN A 2 7.55 -38.08 9.44
N GLU A 3 6.32 -38.59 9.57
CA GLU A 3 6.07 -40.01 9.87
C GLU A 3 6.35 -40.96 8.69
N ILE A 4 6.13 -40.50 7.45
CA ILE A 4 6.32 -41.31 6.23
C ILE A 4 7.78 -41.26 5.76
N TYR A 5 8.50 -40.18 6.09
CA TYR A 5 9.89 -39.97 5.73
C TYR A 5 10.77 -39.67 6.97
N PRO A 6 10.82 -40.55 7.99
CA PRO A 6 11.46 -40.26 9.27
C PRO A 6 13.00 -40.17 9.18
N HIS A 7 13.61 -40.91 8.24
CA HIS A 7 15.07 -40.96 8.06
C HIS A 7 15.52 -40.49 6.66
N ALA A 8 14.61 -39.95 5.85
CA ALA A 8 14.95 -39.50 4.51
C ALA A 8 15.73 -38.18 4.55
N ASP A 9 16.78 -38.08 3.74
CA ASP A 9 17.52 -36.84 3.60
C ASP A 9 16.65 -35.73 2.97
N ARG A 10 17.14 -34.49 3.07
CA ARG A 10 16.41 -33.32 2.57
C ARG A 10 16.16 -33.40 1.06
N ASN A 11 17.08 -33.98 0.29
CA ASN A 11 16.94 -34.10 -1.16
C ASN A 11 15.85 -35.10 -1.55
N THR A 12 15.74 -36.23 -0.84
CA THR A 12 14.69 -37.22 -1.03
C THR A 12 13.32 -36.61 -0.71
N ARG A 13 13.22 -35.87 0.41
CA ARG A 13 12.00 -35.14 0.78
C ARG A 13 11.61 -34.08 -0.24
N LYS A 14 12.57 -33.33 -0.81
CA LYS A 14 12.28 -32.37 -1.89
C LYS A 14 11.70 -33.03 -3.14
N LYS A 15 12.21 -34.19 -3.54
CA LYS A 15 11.68 -34.92 -4.71
C LYS A 15 10.28 -35.49 -4.47
N ALA A 16 9.97 -35.86 -3.22
CA ALA A 16 8.69 -36.44 -2.86
C ALA A 16 7.58 -35.43 -2.54
N VAL A 17 7.93 -34.17 -2.20
CA VAL A 17 6.96 -33.21 -1.64
C VAL A 17 5.78 -32.93 -2.57
N ASP A 18 6.03 -32.80 -3.88
CA ASP A 18 4.98 -32.46 -4.85
C ASP A 18 3.94 -33.55 -5.02
N ASN A 19 4.34 -34.82 -4.88
CA ASN A 19 3.43 -35.96 -4.92
C ASN A 19 2.78 -36.25 -3.56
N PHE A 20 3.34 -35.72 -2.47
CA PHE A 20 2.84 -35.92 -1.12
C PHE A 20 1.73 -34.93 -0.75
N VAL A 21 1.82 -33.68 -1.21
CA VAL A 21 0.92 -32.62 -0.79
C VAL A 21 -0.48 -32.77 -1.41
N ASN A 22 -1.51 -32.43 -0.62
CA ASN A 22 -2.87 -32.31 -1.14
C ASN A 22 -2.99 -31.06 -2.02
N SER A 23 -3.40 -31.23 -3.28
CA SER A 23 -3.57 -30.16 -4.26
C SER A 23 -4.92 -29.43 -4.18
N ASP A 24 -5.81 -29.81 -3.25
CA ASP A 24 -7.10 -29.13 -3.04
C ASP A 24 -6.88 -27.69 -2.53
N SER A 25 -7.20 -26.72 -3.39
CA SER A 25 -7.09 -25.29 -3.12
C SER A 25 -8.05 -24.79 -2.04
N LYS A 26 -9.05 -25.59 -1.64
CA LYS A 26 -9.92 -25.29 -0.49
C LYS A 26 -9.26 -25.59 0.86
N LYS A 27 -8.14 -26.32 0.86
CA LYS A 27 -7.36 -26.64 2.07
C LYS A 27 -6.15 -25.73 2.18
N ILE A 28 -5.33 -25.66 1.14
CA ILE A 28 -4.11 -24.87 1.15
C ILE A 28 -3.69 -24.49 -0.28
N SER A 29 -3.27 -23.23 -0.44
CA SER A 29 -2.61 -22.78 -1.66
C SER A 29 -1.10 -22.96 -1.50
N TRP A 30 -0.55 -24.04 -2.06
CA TRP A 30 0.87 -24.34 -1.92
C TRP A 30 1.74 -23.41 -2.76
N SER A 31 2.71 -22.77 -2.11
CA SER A 31 3.79 -22.04 -2.75
C SER A 31 5.12 -22.78 -2.63
N TYR A 32 6.15 -22.31 -3.33
CA TYR A 32 7.49 -22.88 -3.23
C TYR A 32 8.02 -22.81 -1.79
N ASN A 33 7.91 -21.64 -1.13
CA ASN A 33 8.41 -21.45 0.23
C ASN A 33 7.71 -22.35 1.25
N VAL A 34 6.37 -22.45 1.18
CA VAL A 34 5.59 -23.28 2.10
C VAL A 34 5.97 -24.77 1.95
N LYS A 35 6.18 -25.25 0.71
CA LYS A 35 6.69 -26.61 0.47
C LYS A 35 8.08 -26.82 1.04
N GLN A 36 8.96 -25.82 0.97
CA GLN A 36 10.31 -25.91 1.57
C GLN A 36 10.26 -26.01 3.09
N GLU A 37 9.33 -25.35 3.76
CA GLU A 37 9.17 -25.48 5.21
C GLU A 37 8.59 -26.85 5.61
N LEU A 38 7.67 -27.41 4.81
CA LEU A 38 7.20 -28.79 4.99
C LEU A 38 8.34 -29.81 4.85
N VAL A 39 9.24 -29.60 3.89
CA VAL A 39 10.46 -30.42 3.74
C VAL A 39 11.36 -30.34 4.96
N LYS A 40 11.40 -29.20 5.65
CA LYS A 40 12.14 -29.04 6.92
C LYS A 40 11.40 -29.64 8.13
N GLY A 41 10.16 -30.08 7.94
CA GLY A 41 9.33 -30.63 9.01
C GLY A 41 8.87 -29.59 10.04
N LYS A 42 8.86 -28.30 9.67
CA LYS A 42 8.42 -27.24 10.56
C LYS A 42 6.90 -27.22 10.69
N VAL A 43 6.45 -26.89 11.89
CA VAL A 43 5.05 -26.66 12.24
C VAL A 43 4.91 -25.18 12.55
N PHE A 44 3.77 -24.60 12.18
CA PHE A 44 3.45 -23.21 12.39
C PHE A 44 2.08 -23.10 13.05
N GLU A 45 1.94 -22.10 13.90
CA GLU A 45 0.69 -21.69 14.51
C GLU A 45 0.31 -20.29 13.99
N LEU A 46 -0.96 -19.91 14.14
CA LEU A 46 -1.41 -18.57 13.79
C LEU A 46 -0.84 -17.58 14.81
N GLU A 47 -0.15 -16.55 14.32
CA GLU A 47 0.41 -15.49 15.16
C GLU A 47 -0.38 -14.21 14.95
N ASP A 48 -1.21 -13.81 15.91
CA ASP A 48 -2.07 -12.61 15.76
C ASP A 48 -1.26 -11.33 15.54
N THR A 49 -0.02 -11.28 16.04
CA THR A 49 0.91 -10.17 15.81
C THR A 49 1.27 -9.97 14.33
N CYS A 50 1.08 -10.98 13.49
CA CYS A 50 1.30 -10.87 12.05
C CYS A 50 0.13 -10.21 11.31
N LEU A 51 -1.02 -9.98 11.94
CA LEU A 51 -2.14 -9.28 11.33
C LEU A 51 -1.87 -7.78 11.27
N THR A 52 -1.84 -7.22 10.05
CA THR A 52 -1.55 -5.81 9.81
C THR A 52 -2.48 -5.24 8.76
N GLN A 53 -2.81 -3.95 8.88
CA GLN A 53 -3.53 -3.24 7.82
C GLN A 53 -2.60 -3.05 6.62
N SER A 54 -3.14 -3.28 5.43
CA SER A 54 -2.39 -3.20 4.18
C SER A 54 -3.23 -2.56 3.09
N LEU A 55 -2.62 -1.65 2.33
CA LEU A 55 -3.22 -1.11 1.12
C LEU A 55 -3.18 -2.18 0.02
N TYR A 56 -4.31 -2.87 -0.18
CA TYR A 56 -4.39 -3.94 -1.18
C TYR A 56 -4.49 -3.39 -2.60
N ARG A 57 -5.32 -2.37 -2.80
CA ARG A 57 -5.55 -1.66 -4.08
C ARG A 57 -5.73 -0.17 -3.80
N PRO A 58 -5.70 0.72 -4.82
CA PRO A 58 -5.84 2.15 -4.59
C PRO A 58 -7.13 2.43 -3.82
N PHE A 59 -7.00 3.10 -2.67
CA PHE A 59 -8.13 3.44 -1.78
C PHE A 59 -8.91 2.21 -1.28
N THR A 60 -8.20 1.10 -1.02
CA THR A 60 -8.79 -0.12 -0.47
C THR A 60 -7.82 -0.79 0.50
N GLN A 61 -8.04 -0.55 1.79
CA GLN A 61 -7.36 -1.27 2.86
C GLN A 61 -7.99 -2.65 3.10
N GLN A 62 -7.15 -3.60 3.54
CA GLN A 62 -7.54 -4.93 4.00
C GLN A 62 -6.59 -5.41 5.10
N TRP A 63 -7.04 -6.37 5.91
CA TRP A 63 -6.15 -7.12 6.79
C TRP A 63 -5.26 -8.07 5.98
N LEU A 64 -3.96 -8.00 6.23
CA LEU A 64 -2.94 -8.91 5.70
C LEU A 64 -2.35 -9.73 6.83
N TYR A 65 -2.27 -11.05 6.64
CA TYR A 65 -1.37 -11.89 7.44
C TYR A 65 0.05 -11.75 6.90
N TYR A 66 0.82 -10.87 7.55
CA TYR A 66 2.14 -10.43 7.13
C TYR A 66 3.25 -11.26 7.81
N ASN A 67 3.61 -12.36 7.16
CA ASN A 67 4.50 -13.38 7.71
C ASN A 67 5.50 -13.88 6.63
N ARG A 68 6.79 -13.97 6.99
CA ARG A 68 7.86 -14.38 6.05
C ARG A 68 7.68 -15.78 5.46
N THR A 69 7.00 -16.67 6.17
CA THR A 69 6.76 -18.04 5.72
C THR A 69 5.62 -18.11 4.71
N PHE A 70 4.51 -17.42 5.01
CA PHE A 70 3.27 -17.53 4.24
C PHE A 70 3.12 -16.48 3.14
N ASN A 71 3.96 -15.45 3.12
CA ASN A 71 4.09 -14.55 1.98
C ASN A 71 5.30 -14.95 1.13
N GLU A 72 5.06 -15.31 -0.14
CA GLU A 72 6.10 -15.85 -1.03
C GLU A 72 7.30 -14.89 -1.17
N ARG A 73 7.06 -13.58 -1.23
CA ARG A 73 8.11 -12.55 -1.27
C ARG A 73 7.68 -11.35 -0.43
N VAL A 74 8.49 -11.02 0.58
CA VAL A 74 8.31 -9.83 1.42
C VAL A 74 9.30 -8.71 1.09
N PHE A 75 10.31 -9.00 0.26
CA PHE A 75 11.33 -8.05 -0.19
C PHE A 75 11.93 -7.23 0.97
N GLN A 76 12.07 -5.91 0.78
CA GLN A 76 12.54 -4.97 1.79
C GLN A 76 11.41 -4.43 2.68
N MET A 77 10.16 -4.88 2.50
CA MET A 77 9.04 -4.39 3.31
C MET A 77 9.29 -4.51 4.81
N PRO A 78 9.93 -5.57 5.35
CA PRO A 78 10.22 -5.64 6.80
C PRO A 78 11.19 -4.58 7.31
N ARG A 79 11.94 -3.90 6.44
CA ARG A 79 12.77 -2.74 6.80
C ARG A 79 12.00 -1.42 6.69
N ILE A 80 10.90 -1.38 5.95
CA ILE A 80 10.06 -0.18 5.78
C ILE A 80 8.92 -0.19 6.80
N PHE A 81 8.27 -1.33 6.93
CA PHE A 81 7.21 -1.68 7.85
C PHE A 81 7.59 -3.00 8.56
N PRO A 82 8.25 -2.93 9.73
CA PRO A 82 8.66 -4.10 10.48
C PRO A 82 7.48 -5.00 10.88
N MET A 83 7.64 -6.30 10.68
CA MET A 83 6.62 -7.30 11.01
C MET A 83 6.35 -7.30 12.52
N GLY A 84 5.06 -7.34 12.90
CA GLY A 84 4.64 -7.38 14.30
C GLY A 84 4.89 -6.11 15.10
N LYS A 85 5.22 -4.99 14.44
CA LYS A 85 5.44 -3.70 15.10
C LYS A 85 4.70 -2.60 14.34
N ALA A 86 3.88 -1.84 15.07
CA ALA A 86 3.30 -0.60 14.55
C ALA A 86 4.40 0.46 14.48
N VAL A 87 4.62 1.03 13.29
CA VAL A 87 5.57 2.11 13.05
C VAL A 87 4.92 3.15 12.16
N GLU A 88 5.26 4.41 12.36
CA GLU A 88 4.84 5.48 11.46
C GLU A 88 5.80 5.54 10.28
N ASN A 89 5.29 5.41 9.05
CA ASN A 89 6.09 5.65 7.87
C ASN A 89 5.20 6.16 6.74
N LYS A 90 5.82 6.71 5.70
CA LYS A 90 5.13 7.04 4.46
C LYS A 90 5.92 6.47 3.30
N VAL A 91 5.21 5.95 2.31
CA VAL A 91 5.81 5.35 1.12
C VAL A 91 5.16 5.91 -0.12
N ILE A 92 5.98 6.35 -1.07
CA ILE A 92 5.54 6.70 -2.42
C ILE A 92 5.64 5.42 -3.25
N GLN A 93 4.50 4.88 -3.67
CA GLN A 93 4.46 3.75 -4.58
C GLN A 93 4.22 4.26 -6.00
N ILE A 94 5.08 3.87 -6.94
CA ILE A 94 4.94 4.20 -8.36
C ILE A 94 4.73 2.95 -9.20
N THR A 95 4.21 3.13 -10.41
CA THR A 95 4.14 2.08 -11.43
C THR A 95 5.50 1.46 -11.70
N GLY A 96 5.56 0.13 -11.71
CA GLY A 96 6.78 -0.59 -12.06
C GLY A 96 7.03 -0.70 -13.57
N VAL A 97 8.27 -1.04 -13.92
CA VAL A 97 8.68 -1.23 -15.31
C VAL A 97 7.83 -2.29 -16.01
N GLY A 98 7.36 -1.96 -17.21
CA GLY A 98 6.54 -2.85 -18.04
C GLY A 98 5.10 -3.04 -17.55
N ALA A 99 4.59 -2.15 -16.71
CA ALA A 99 3.16 -2.05 -16.43
C ALA A 99 2.38 -1.64 -17.70
N ARG A 100 1.09 -2.01 -17.75
CA ARG A 100 0.22 -1.80 -18.91
C ARG A 100 -0.68 -0.59 -18.76
N CYS A 101 -0.97 -0.20 -17.51
CA CYS A 101 -1.96 0.81 -17.19
C CYS A 101 -1.44 2.26 -17.18
N GLY A 102 -0.22 2.49 -17.67
CA GLY A 102 0.44 3.80 -17.67
C GLY A 102 1.07 4.19 -16.32
N PHE A 103 1.74 5.34 -16.29
CA PHE A 103 2.39 5.82 -15.07
C PHE A 103 1.35 6.29 -14.05
N SER A 104 1.49 5.83 -12.81
CA SER A 104 0.67 6.18 -11.67
C SER A 104 1.55 6.22 -10.43
N VAL A 105 1.14 7.03 -9.46
CA VAL A 105 1.84 7.19 -8.19
C VAL A 105 0.79 7.41 -7.11
N LEU A 106 1.02 6.80 -5.94
CA LEU A 106 0.15 6.93 -4.78
C LEU A 106 0.99 6.85 -3.51
N MET A 107 0.74 7.76 -2.57
CA MET A 107 1.34 7.71 -1.24
C MET A 107 0.45 6.87 -0.31
N SER A 108 1.08 6.07 0.54
CA SER A 108 0.42 5.32 1.60
C SER A 108 1.20 5.45 2.90
N GLU A 109 0.49 5.37 4.03
CA GLU A 109 1.11 5.22 5.35
C GLU A 109 1.10 3.77 5.85
N ASP A 110 0.37 2.89 5.18
CA ASP A 110 0.30 1.47 5.48
C ASP A 110 1.20 0.65 4.56
N LEU A 111 1.37 -0.63 4.92
CA LEU A 111 2.08 -1.61 4.09
C LEU A 111 1.37 -1.78 2.73
N PRO A 112 1.98 -1.39 1.60
CA PRO A 112 1.34 -1.52 0.30
C PRO A 112 1.52 -2.93 -0.28
N ASN A 113 0.46 -3.45 -0.90
CA ASN A 113 0.54 -4.63 -1.75
C ASN A 113 1.34 -4.33 -3.03
N LEU A 114 2.03 -5.34 -3.57
CA LEU A 114 2.80 -5.21 -4.82
C LEU A 114 1.95 -4.68 -5.98
N ASP A 115 0.67 -5.08 -6.04
CA ASP A 115 -0.27 -4.68 -7.10
C ASP A 115 -1.26 -3.61 -6.63
N ALA A 116 -0.98 -2.91 -5.52
CA ALA A 116 -1.72 -1.69 -5.19
C ALA A 116 -1.55 -0.66 -6.30
N ILE A 117 -0.31 -0.45 -6.74
CA ILE A 117 0.02 0.09 -8.06
C ILE A 117 0.64 -1.04 -8.89
N GLU A 118 0.33 -1.17 -10.18
CA GLU A 118 0.79 -2.30 -11.01
C GLU A 118 2.32 -2.43 -11.00
N LYS A 119 2.81 -3.61 -10.59
CA LYS A 119 4.25 -3.93 -10.41
C LYS A 119 4.97 -2.93 -9.49
N GLY A 120 4.26 -2.41 -8.50
CA GLY A 120 4.62 -1.17 -7.83
C GLY A 120 6.00 -1.20 -7.16
N GLN A 121 6.73 -0.09 -7.31
CA GLN A 121 7.98 0.15 -6.60
C GLN A 121 7.79 1.17 -5.49
N CYS A 122 8.37 0.90 -4.34
CA CYS A 122 8.14 1.65 -3.11
C CYS A 122 9.36 2.49 -2.72
N PHE A 123 9.16 3.79 -2.56
CA PHE A 123 10.16 4.75 -2.10
C PHE A 123 9.73 5.27 -0.73
N PRO A 124 10.28 4.72 0.36
CA PRO A 124 9.86 5.09 1.70
C PRO A 124 10.50 6.41 2.15
N ARG A 125 9.89 7.06 3.14
CA ARG A 125 10.49 8.21 3.83
C ARG A 125 11.55 7.75 4.83
N TYR A 126 11.27 6.67 5.56
CA TYR A 126 12.15 6.09 6.56
C TYR A 126 12.39 4.59 6.31
N PHE A 127 13.48 4.07 6.85
CA PHE A 127 13.64 2.65 7.08
C PHE A 127 14.06 2.39 8.53
N TYR A 128 13.82 1.16 8.97
CA TYR A 128 13.98 0.70 10.32
C TYR A 128 15.01 -0.42 10.37
N GLU A 129 15.92 -0.31 11.34
CA GLU A 129 16.94 -1.31 11.61
C GLU A 129 16.82 -1.78 13.06
N GLU A 130 17.00 -3.08 13.29
CA GLU A 130 17.01 -3.60 14.65
C GLU A 130 18.28 -3.15 15.37
N THR A 131 18.09 -2.49 16.51
CA THR A 131 19.21 -2.10 17.37
C THR A 131 19.69 -3.36 18.07
N THR A 132 20.74 -3.98 17.53
CA THR A 132 21.41 -5.07 18.24
C THR A 132 22.07 -4.51 19.49
N VAL A 133 21.39 -4.61 20.64
CA VAL A 133 22.08 -4.53 21.93
C VAL A 133 22.97 -5.76 22.00
N SER A 134 24.19 -5.61 21.51
CA SER A 134 25.22 -6.63 21.55
C SER A 134 25.48 -7.01 23.02
N LYS A 135 24.84 -8.07 23.48
CA LYS A 135 25.36 -8.91 24.56
C LYS A 135 26.60 -9.64 24.03
N ASN A 136 27.68 -8.92 23.77
CA ASN A 136 29.02 -9.49 23.74
C ASN A 136 30.07 -8.42 23.97
N LYS A 137 30.84 -8.65 25.04
CA LYS A 137 32.04 -7.91 25.43
C LYS A 137 33.00 -7.84 24.23
N ASN A 138 33.29 -6.63 23.76
CA ASN A 138 34.65 -6.18 23.45
C ASN A 138 34.68 -4.67 23.27
N LYS A 139 35.06 -3.97 24.34
CA LYS A 139 35.54 -2.58 24.31
C LYS A 139 36.77 -2.52 23.41
N LYS A 140 36.62 -2.02 22.17
CA LYS A 140 37.58 -1.18 21.41
C LYS A 140 37.19 -1.15 19.93
N GLN A 141 36.15 -0.38 19.62
CA GLN A 141 35.92 0.34 18.35
C GLN A 141 34.55 1.03 18.46
N SER A 142 34.44 2.01 19.36
CA SER A 142 33.21 2.78 19.58
C SER A 142 33.47 4.29 19.45
N HIS A 143 34.20 4.68 18.39
CA HIS A 143 34.38 6.08 18.02
C HIS A 143 34.49 6.18 16.50
N LEU A 144 33.35 6.15 15.79
CA LEU A 144 33.32 6.67 14.41
C LEU A 144 31.93 7.09 13.90
N PHE A 145 30.83 6.77 14.61
CA PHE A 145 29.51 7.29 14.26
C PHE A 145 28.67 7.53 15.52
N THR A 146 29.08 8.54 16.28
CA THR A 146 28.17 9.29 17.14
C THR A 146 28.13 10.67 16.54
N ASP A 147 27.05 10.97 15.81
CA ASP A 147 26.31 12.22 16.01
C ASP A 147 25.05 12.27 15.12
N PHE A 148 23.97 12.75 15.76
CA PHE A 148 22.68 13.18 15.22
C PHE A 148 21.70 12.13 14.67
N THR A 149 20.88 11.56 15.55
CA THR A 149 19.42 11.51 15.37
C THR A 149 18.76 11.41 16.75
N GLU A 150 18.26 12.52 17.28
CA GLU A 150 17.08 12.47 18.14
C GLU A 150 15.94 11.98 17.24
N ASP A 151 15.37 10.79 17.49
CA ASP A 151 13.99 10.47 17.13
C ASP A 151 13.57 9.03 17.50
N SER A 152 12.55 8.96 18.36
CA SER A 152 11.65 7.84 18.65
C SER A 152 12.23 6.41 18.55
N THR A 153 12.92 5.96 19.61
CA THR A 153 13.18 4.53 19.80
C THR A 153 11.88 3.81 20.17
N ILE A 154 11.22 3.20 19.20
CA ILE A 154 10.28 2.09 19.47
C ILE A 154 11.15 0.90 19.89
N ALA A 155 10.89 0.28 21.04
CA ALA A 155 11.75 -0.73 21.68
C ALA A 155 12.52 -1.63 20.67
N GLY A 156 13.84 -1.39 20.56
CA GLY A 156 14.76 -2.16 19.71
C GLY A 156 14.76 -1.85 18.21
N LEU A 157 14.13 -0.78 17.75
CA LEU A 157 14.23 -0.29 16.37
C LEU A 157 14.83 1.11 16.31
N GLN A 158 15.81 1.29 15.43
CA GLN A 158 16.34 2.60 15.04
C GLN A 158 15.70 3.04 13.72
N ARG A 159 15.06 4.21 13.72
CA ARG A 159 14.54 4.88 12.51
C ARG A 159 15.68 5.62 11.80
N ARG A 160 15.74 5.52 10.47
CA ARG A 160 16.72 6.22 9.63
C ARG A 160 16.05 6.83 8.40
N ASP A 161 16.57 7.97 7.94
CA ASP A 161 16.12 8.60 6.71
C ASP A 161 16.45 7.74 5.48
N ALA A 162 15.47 7.55 4.59
CA ALA A 162 15.71 6.89 3.31
C ALA A 162 16.31 7.85 2.25
N ILE A 163 16.21 9.16 2.47
CA ILE A 163 16.85 10.18 1.63
C ILE A 163 18.29 10.36 2.11
N THR A 164 19.24 10.14 1.21
CA THR A 164 20.66 10.25 1.53
C THR A 164 21.09 11.71 1.60
N ASP A 165 22.19 11.96 2.31
CA ASP A 165 22.74 13.32 2.47
C ASP A 165 23.29 13.85 1.15
N GLU A 166 23.77 12.99 0.25
CA GLU A 166 24.18 13.36 -1.11
C GLU A 166 22.99 13.82 -1.94
N GLY A 167 21.86 13.12 -1.83
CA GLY A 167 20.61 13.51 -2.48
C GLY A 167 20.16 14.89 -1.99
N LEU A 168 20.26 15.15 -0.67
CA LEU A 168 19.96 16.46 -0.11
C LEU A 168 20.92 17.55 -0.59
N ALA A 169 22.22 17.25 -0.63
CA ALA A 169 23.26 18.18 -1.08
C ALA A 169 23.05 18.62 -2.53
N TYR A 170 22.64 17.70 -3.42
CA TYR A 170 22.33 18.01 -4.81
C TYR A 170 21.29 19.14 -4.97
N PHE A 171 20.21 19.11 -4.18
CA PHE A 171 19.19 20.16 -4.20
C PHE A 171 19.65 21.45 -3.51
N LYS A 172 20.43 21.35 -2.42
CA LYS A 172 21.02 22.52 -1.77
C LYS A 172 22.00 23.27 -2.68
N MET A 173 22.75 22.54 -3.52
CA MET A 173 23.62 23.16 -4.53
C MET A 173 22.84 23.93 -5.60
N ALA A 174 21.67 23.42 -6.01
CA ALA A 174 20.80 24.10 -6.96
C ALA A 174 20.12 25.35 -6.35
N TYR A 175 19.85 25.33 -5.05
CA TYR A 175 19.14 26.39 -4.32
C TYR A 175 19.92 26.81 -3.05
N PRO A 176 21.07 27.49 -3.20
CA PRO A 176 22.02 27.71 -2.10
C PRO A 176 21.49 28.64 -0.98
N ASN A 177 20.46 29.44 -1.26
CA ASN A 177 19.89 30.38 -0.30
C ASN A 177 18.70 29.77 0.48
N GLU A 178 18.30 28.53 0.19
CA GLU A 178 17.13 27.90 0.77
C GLU A 178 17.52 26.86 1.82
N THR A 179 16.72 26.78 2.89
CA THR A 179 16.88 25.73 3.92
C THR A 179 16.00 24.54 3.58
N ILE A 180 16.53 23.64 2.73
CA ILE A 180 15.81 22.44 2.29
C ILE A 180 16.05 21.29 3.26
N THR A 181 14.97 20.62 3.68
CA THR A 181 15.00 19.40 4.50
C THR A 181 14.75 18.13 3.68
N LYS A 182 15.01 16.96 4.25
CA LYS A 182 14.68 15.66 3.62
C LYS A 182 13.17 15.48 3.45
N ASP A 183 12.36 16.00 4.38
CA ASP A 183 10.91 16.00 4.25
C ASP A 183 10.45 16.80 3.03
N ASP A 184 11.03 17.98 2.82
CA ASP A 184 10.71 18.81 1.65
C ASP A 184 11.03 18.07 0.36
N LEU A 185 12.17 17.37 0.30
CA LEU A 185 12.51 16.55 -0.87
C LEU A 185 11.55 15.39 -1.10
N PHE A 186 11.12 14.70 -0.03
CA PHE A 186 10.15 13.62 -0.15
C PHE A 186 8.83 14.11 -0.78
N TYR A 187 8.32 15.25 -0.31
CA TYR A 187 7.09 15.84 -0.86
C TYR A 187 7.29 16.51 -2.21
N TYR A 188 8.45 17.11 -2.47
CA TYR A 188 8.84 17.61 -3.80
C TYR A 188 8.76 16.50 -4.85
N VAL A 189 9.35 15.33 -4.55
CA VAL A 189 9.28 14.16 -5.43
C VAL A 189 7.83 13.78 -5.70
N TYR A 190 7.00 13.72 -4.65
CA TYR A 190 5.58 13.37 -4.80
C TYR A 190 4.82 14.38 -5.68
N GLY A 191 5.03 15.68 -5.46
CA GLY A 191 4.41 16.74 -6.25
C GLY A 191 4.87 16.72 -7.71
N LEU A 192 6.17 16.57 -7.97
CA LEU A 192 6.71 16.50 -9.31
C LEU A 192 6.18 15.28 -10.09
N LEU A 193 6.08 14.13 -9.44
CA LEU A 193 5.51 12.91 -10.05
C LEU A 193 4.02 13.04 -10.38
N HIS A 194 3.34 14.09 -9.92
CA HIS A 194 1.97 14.44 -10.32
C HIS A 194 1.90 15.50 -11.41
N SER A 195 3.01 16.13 -11.79
CA SER A 195 3.04 17.11 -12.87
C SER A 195 2.69 16.47 -14.22
N GLU A 196 1.68 17.02 -14.89
CA GLU A 196 1.28 16.60 -16.23
C GLU A 196 2.40 16.85 -17.25
N ASP A 197 3.13 17.97 -17.13
CA ASP A 197 4.30 18.27 -17.98
C ASP A 197 5.40 17.23 -17.80
N TYR A 198 5.74 16.89 -16.55
CA TYR A 198 6.75 15.86 -16.27
C TYR A 198 6.34 14.50 -16.83
N ARG A 199 5.10 14.06 -16.56
CA ARG A 199 4.59 12.77 -17.04
C ARG A 199 4.57 12.70 -18.57
N SER A 200 4.18 13.79 -19.23
CA SER A 200 4.10 13.85 -20.69
C SER A 200 5.49 13.88 -21.33
N ARG A 201 6.42 14.70 -20.80
CA ARG A 201 7.78 14.82 -21.32
C ARG A 201 8.58 13.52 -21.18
N TYR A 202 8.38 12.77 -20.09
CA TYR A 202 9.15 11.56 -19.79
C TYR A 202 8.34 10.26 -19.94
N ALA A 203 7.20 10.27 -20.63
CA ALA A 203 6.28 9.13 -20.75
C ALA A 203 7.00 7.84 -21.22
N ASP A 204 7.88 7.94 -22.22
CA ASP A 204 8.64 6.82 -22.75
C ASP A 204 9.66 6.24 -21.75
N ASN A 205 10.23 7.08 -20.88
CA ASN A 205 11.18 6.64 -19.87
C ASN A 205 10.43 6.04 -18.68
N LEU A 206 9.34 6.66 -18.24
CA LEU A 206 8.54 6.21 -17.09
C LEU A 206 7.93 4.81 -17.27
N CYS A 207 7.81 4.31 -18.51
CA CYS A 207 7.39 2.93 -18.75
C CYS A 207 8.54 1.90 -18.77
N LYS A 208 9.79 2.35 -18.95
CA LYS A 208 10.99 1.50 -19.17
C LYS A 208 11.98 1.51 -18.02
N GLU A 209 12.07 2.60 -17.28
CA GLU A 209 13.04 2.80 -16.20
C GLU A 209 12.43 3.56 -15.01
N LEU A 210 13.16 3.61 -13.89
CA LEU A 210 12.74 4.38 -12.73
C LEU A 210 12.79 5.90 -13.01
N PRO A 211 11.85 6.70 -12.45
CA PRO A 211 11.83 8.14 -12.65
C PRO A 211 13.13 8.80 -12.17
N ARG A 212 13.68 9.70 -12.98
CA ARG A 212 14.77 10.60 -12.57
C ARG A 212 14.17 11.92 -12.14
N ILE A 213 14.59 12.42 -10.99
CA ILE A 213 14.02 13.62 -10.37
C ILE A 213 14.93 14.82 -10.63
N PRO A 214 14.59 15.73 -11.58
CA PRO A 214 15.36 16.94 -11.83
C PRO A 214 15.14 18.01 -10.76
N CYS A 215 16.03 19.00 -10.71
CA CYS A 215 15.76 20.29 -10.08
C CYS A 215 14.97 21.17 -11.07
N VAL A 216 13.89 21.78 -10.61
CA VAL A 216 13.12 22.75 -11.42
C VAL A 216 13.87 24.07 -11.53
N LYS A 217 13.54 24.88 -12.55
CA LYS A 217 14.33 26.06 -12.91
C LYS A 217 14.37 27.12 -11.82
N THR A 218 13.26 27.31 -11.11
CA THR A 218 13.11 28.37 -10.11
C THR A 218 12.88 27.78 -8.72
N VAL A 219 13.35 28.50 -7.70
CA VAL A 219 13.10 28.17 -6.29
C VAL A 219 11.60 28.22 -5.97
N ASP A 220 10.89 29.17 -6.56
CA ASP A 220 9.44 29.31 -6.40
C ASP A 220 8.69 28.07 -6.92
N ASP A 221 9.07 27.55 -8.09
CA ASP A 221 8.52 26.30 -8.60
C ASP A 221 8.84 25.12 -7.68
N PHE A 222 10.04 25.07 -7.09
CA PHE A 222 10.42 24.02 -6.15
C PHE A 222 9.45 24.00 -4.95
N TRP A 223 9.24 25.15 -4.30
CA TRP A 223 8.33 25.25 -3.17
C TRP A 223 6.87 25.01 -3.55
N LYS A 224 6.44 25.39 -4.76
CA LYS A 224 5.12 25.02 -5.29
C LYS A 224 4.94 23.50 -5.37
N PHE A 225 5.93 22.76 -5.87
CA PHE A 225 5.89 21.30 -5.90
C PHE A 225 5.93 20.67 -4.51
N VAL A 226 6.70 21.22 -3.57
CA VAL A 226 6.71 20.78 -2.17
C VAL A 226 5.33 20.95 -1.55
N THR A 227 4.72 22.13 -1.67
CA THR A 227 3.40 22.43 -1.11
C THR A 227 2.32 21.54 -1.72
N ALA A 228 2.26 21.45 -3.06
CA ALA A 228 1.33 20.56 -3.75
C ALA A 228 1.54 19.09 -3.35
N GLY A 229 2.80 18.66 -3.19
CA GLY A 229 3.14 17.32 -2.73
C GLY A 229 2.67 17.04 -1.31
N ARG A 230 2.78 18.01 -0.39
CA ARG A 230 2.28 17.90 0.99
C ARG A 230 0.76 17.82 1.02
N GLU A 231 0.07 18.68 0.28
CA GLU A 231 -1.39 18.70 0.19
C GLU A 231 -1.93 17.39 -0.43
N LEU A 232 -1.37 16.98 -1.57
CA LEU A 232 -1.74 15.71 -2.22
C LEU A 232 -1.39 14.51 -1.34
N GLY A 233 -0.23 14.51 -0.69
CA GLY A 233 0.18 13.44 0.22
C GLY A 233 -0.79 13.30 1.38
N HIS A 234 -1.19 14.43 1.98
CA HIS A 234 -2.20 14.46 3.04
C HIS A 234 -3.53 13.89 2.56
N LEU A 235 -4.03 14.31 1.39
CA LEU A 235 -5.29 13.82 0.83
C LEU A 235 -5.27 12.31 0.54
N HIS A 236 -4.17 11.80 0.00
CA HIS A 236 -4.07 10.39 -0.39
C HIS A 236 -3.84 9.45 0.77
N VAL A 237 -3.14 9.90 1.81
CA VAL A 237 -2.95 9.12 3.04
C VAL A 237 -4.23 9.12 3.87
N ASN A 238 -4.91 10.26 3.98
CA ASN A 238 -6.11 10.43 4.81
C ASN A 238 -7.42 10.29 4.00
N TYR A 239 -7.42 9.48 2.93
CA TYR A 239 -8.53 9.44 1.98
C TYR A 239 -9.88 9.03 2.59
N GLU A 240 -9.87 8.39 3.76
CA GLU A 240 -11.06 7.96 4.51
C GLU A 240 -11.60 9.03 5.46
N THR A 241 -10.76 10.00 5.87
CA THR A 241 -11.08 10.99 6.92
C THR A 241 -11.14 12.43 6.42
N VAL A 242 -10.63 12.70 5.23
CA VAL A 242 -10.72 14.03 4.59
C VAL A 242 -12.17 14.44 4.37
N LYS A 243 -12.41 15.77 4.39
CA LYS A 243 -13.74 16.35 4.18
C LYS A 243 -14.34 15.85 2.85
N PRO A 244 -15.48 15.13 2.87
CA PRO A 244 -16.09 14.62 1.65
C PRO A 244 -16.56 15.76 0.74
N CYS A 245 -16.52 15.51 -0.58
CA CYS A 245 -17.16 16.37 -1.56
C CYS A 245 -18.68 16.39 -1.29
N PRO A 246 -19.35 17.56 -1.34
CA PRO A 246 -20.79 17.62 -1.21
C PRO A 246 -21.46 16.85 -2.35
N VAL A 247 -22.34 15.92 -2.00
CA VAL A 247 -23.15 15.13 -2.92
C VAL A 247 -24.60 15.13 -2.47
N THR A 248 -25.52 14.83 -3.39
CA THR A 248 -26.94 14.71 -3.10
C THR A 248 -27.31 13.25 -2.85
N PHE A 249 -28.11 12.99 -1.81
CA PHE A 249 -28.69 11.68 -1.57
C PHE A 249 -30.12 11.65 -2.11
N LYS A 250 -30.32 11.02 -3.26
CA LYS A 250 -31.67 10.78 -3.81
C LYS A 250 -32.47 9.82 -2.93
N LYS A 251 -31.79 8.88 -2.26
CA LYS A 251 -32.39 7.92 -1.35
C LYS A 251 -31.43 7.61 -0.20
N GLY A 252 -31.97 7.42 1.00
CA GLY A 252 -31.24 6.91 2.16
C GLY A 252 -30.17 7.86 2.69
N ASN A 253 -30.48 9.16 2.77
CA ASN A 253 -29.55 10.16 3.31
C ASN A 253 -29.22 9.83 4.78
N PRO A 254 -27.95 9.52 5.12
CA PRO A 254 -27.54 9.18 6.49
C PRO A 254 -27.88 10.24 7.54
N LYS A 255 -27.96 11.51 7.15
CA LYS A 255 -28.19 12.62 8.10
C LYS A 255 -29.66 12.79 8.51
N VAL A 256 -30.58 12.19 7.76
CA VAL A 256 -32.04 12.40 7.93
C VAL A 256 -32.77 11.09 8.14
N THR A 257 -32.23 9.98 7.63
CA THR A 257 -32.86 8.66 7.75
C THR A 257 -32.59 8.10 9.14
N GLU A 258 -33.65 7.67 9.82
CA GLU A 258 -33.50 6.88 11.05
C GLU A 258 -33.00 5.47 10.70
N ILE A 259 -31.81 5.12 11.19
CA ILE A 259 -31.13 3.87 10.86
C ILE A 259 -31.14 2.97 12.09
N SER A 260 -32.05 1.99 12.10
CA SER A 260 -32.18 1.03 13.21
C SER A 260 -31.09 -0.04 13.22
N ASN A 261 -30.56 -0.41 12.06
CA ASN A 261 -29.45 -1.35 11.92
C ASN A 261 -28.45 -0.83 10.88
N PRO A 262 -27.35 -0.18 11.32
CA PRO A 262 -26.32 0.38 10.45
C PRO A 262 -25.68 -0.67 9.53
N GLU A 263 -25.27 -1.82 10.07
CA GLU A 263 -24.62 -2.87 9.29
C GLU A 263 -25.47 -3.28 8.09
N LYS A 264 -26.77 -3.55 8.31
CA LYS A 264 -27.70 -3.92 7.24
C LYS A 264 -28.02 -2.76 6.31
N PHE A 265 -28.11 -1.54 6.83
CA PHE A 265 -28.43 -0.37 6.03
C PHE A 265 -27.31 -0.01 5.05
N TYR A 266 -26.05 -0.10 5.50
CA TYR A 266 -24.85 0.20 4.72
C TYR A 266 -24.22 -1.01 4.03
N TYR A 267 -24.78 -2.22 4.20
CA TYR A 267 -24.28 -3.43 3.55
C TYR A 267 -24.29 -3.29 2.02
N VAL A 268 -23.17 -3.64 1.38
CA VAL A 268 -22.99 -3.58 -0.08
C VAL A 268 -22.65 -4.96 -0.63
N THR A 269 -23.49 -5.46 -1.53
CA THR A 269 -23.13 -6.62 -2.37
C THR A 269 -22.25 -6.19 -3.54
N GLU A 270 -22.69 -5.17 -4.27
CA GLU A 270 -21.95 -4.55 -5.39
C GLU A 270 -22.52 -3.14 -5.65
N MET A 271 -21.65 -2.15 -5.82
CA MET A 271 -22.06 -0.81 -6.26
C MET A 271 -22.16 -0.73 -7.78
N GLN A 272 -23.13 0.02 -8.29
CA GLN A 272 -23.35 0.16 -9.72
C GLN A 272 -23.67 1.61 -10.10
N PHE A 273 -23.26 2.02 -11.30
CA PHE A 273 -23.75 3.26 -11.88
C PHE A 273 -25.22 3.12 -12.28
N ALA A 274 -25.98 4.21 -12.19
CA ALA A 274 -27.30 4.23 -12.81
C ALA A 274 -27.18 4.07 -14.34
N LYS A 275 -28.29 3.68 -14.98
CA LYS A 275 -28.37 3.56 -16.45
C LYS A 275 -29.04 4.80 -17.04
N ALA A 276 -28.42 5.36 -18.07
CA ALA A 276 -29.02 6.35 -18.96
C ALA A 276 -29.18 5.70 -20.33
N GLY A 277 -30.30 4.99 -20.54
CA GLY A 277 -30.49 4.15 -21.73
C GLY A 277 -29.50 2.98 -21.77
N LYS A 278 -28.64 2.93 -22.79
CA LYS A 278 -27.59 1.90 -22.95
C LYS A 278 -26.28 2.27 -22.25
N GLU A 279 -26.11 3.51 -21.82
CA GLU A 279 -24.88 4.01 -21.21
C GLU A 279 -24.98 4.09 -19.68
N LYS A 280 -23.81 4.14 -19.03
CA LYS A 280 -23.69 4.32 -17.58
C LYS A 280 -23.73 5.80 -17.25
N ASP A 281 -24.64 6.20 -16.37
CA ASP A 281 -24.69 7.54 -15.81
C ASP A 281 -23.66 7.66 -14.67
N LYS A 282 -22.54 8.32 -14.97
CA LYS A 282 -21.47 8.58 -13.99
C LYS A 282 -21.80 9.69 -12.98
N SER A 283 -22.94 10.37 -13.10
CA SER A 283 -23.38 11.33 -12.08
C SER A 283 -24.11 10.66 -10.91
N THR A 284 -24.52 9.39 -11.08
CA THR A 284 -25.32 8.65 -10.10
C THR A 284 -24.71 7.30 -9.76
N VAL A 285 -24.43 7.09 -8.47
CA VAL A 285 -23.99 5.80 -7.91
C VAL A 285 -25.10 5.19 -7.06
N ILE A 286 -25.49 3.97 -7.40
CA ILE A 286 -26.34 3.10 -6.60
C ILE A 286 -25.42 2.36 -5.64
N TYR A 287 -25.42 2.78 -4.38
CA TYR A 287 -24.58 2.19 -3.33
C TYR A 287 -25.15 0.82 -2.90
N ASN A 288 -26.46 0.77 -2.62
CA ASN A 288 -27.23 -0.46 -2.38
C ASN A 288 -28.74 -0.20 -2.56
N SER A 289 -29.61 -1.11 -2.10
CA SER A 289 -31.07 -0.93 -2.17
C SER A 289 -31.60 0.25 -1.35
N ASN A 290 -30.83 0.73 -0.37
CA ASN A 290 -31.24 1.76 0.59
C ASN A 290 -30.71 3.14 0.20
N ILE A 291 -29.51 3.20 -0.40
CA ILE A 291 -28.76 4.44 -0.62
C ILE A 291 -28.51 4.66 -2.12
N THR A 292 -28.83 5.87 -2.59
CA THR A 292 -28.51 6.32 -3.96
C THR A 292 -27.95 7.73 -3.91
N ILE A 293 -26.75 7.90 -4.48
CA ILE A 293 -25.98 9.14 -4.47
C ILE A 293 -26.02 9.73 -5.89
N THR A 294 -26.38 11.00 -6.01
CA THR A 294 -26.46 11.76 -7.27
C THR A 294 -25.57 12.99 -7.22
N ASP A 295 -25.51 13.69 -8.36
CA ASP A 295 -24.74 14.93 -8.54
C ASP A 295 -23.24 14.77 -8.30
N ILE A 296 -22.71 13.58 -8.59
CA ILE A 296 -21.26 13.32 -8.54
C ILE A 296 -20.58 14.06 -9.71
N PRO A 297 -19.61 14.96 -9.45
CA PRO A 297 -18.92 15.70 -10.49
C PRO A 297 -18.21 14.78 -11.48
N LYS A 298 -18.38 15.02 -12.78
CA LYS A 298 -17.74 14.19 -13.82
C LYS A 298 -16.22 14.33 -13.82
N GLU A 299 -15.72 15.45 -13.32
CA GLU A 299 -14.30 15.76 -13.14
C GLU A 299 -13.62 14.80 -12.17
N ALA A 300 -14.35 14.24 -11.20
CA ALA A 300 -13.81 13.28 -10.24
C ALA A 300 -13.27 12.01 -10.92
N TYR A 301 -13.82 11.65 -12.10
CA TYR A 301 -13.38 10.48 -12.86
C TYR A 301 -12.10 10.71 -13.67
N LYS A 302 -11.63 11.98 -13.78
CA LYS A 302 -10.36 12.30 -14.44
C LYS A 302 -9.16 11.87 -13.61
N TYR A 303 -9.33 11.73 -12.29
CA TYR A 303 -8.28 11.19 -11.45
C TYR A 303 -8.16 9.68 -11.61
N ILE A 304 -7.21 9.28 -12.46
CA ILE A 304 -6.91 7.91 -12.82
C ILE A 304 -5.67 7.46 -12.06
N VAL A 305 -5.80 6.33 -11.36
CA VAL A 305 -4.69 5.63 -10.72
C VAL A 305 -4.71 4.19 -11.21
N ASN A 306 -3.57 3.68 -11.66
CA ASN A 306 -3.42 2.32 -12.13
C ASN A 306 -4.42 1.95 -13.26
N GLY A 307 -4.64 2.89 -14.19
CA GLY A 307 -5.50 2.71 -15.37
C GLY A 307 -7.01 2.78 -15.12
N LYS A 308 -7.46 3.08 -13.89
CA LYS A 308 -8.89 3.18 -13.55
C LYS A 308 -9.18 4.42 -12.69
N PRO A 309 -10.34 5.07 -12.85
CA PRO A 309 -10.74 6.17 -11.96
C PRO A 309 -10.78 5.74 -10.49
N ALA A 310 -10.35 6.61 -9.59
CA ALA A 310 -10.29 6.34 -8.15
C ALA A 310 -11.64 5.85 -7.57
N LEU A 311 -12.74 6.50 -7.91
CA LEU A 311 -14.07 6.10 -7.44
C LEU A 311 -14.46 4.69 -7.96
N GLU A 312 -14.08 4.35 -9.19
CA GLU A 312 -14.37 3.02 -9.72
C GLU A 312 -13.49 1.94 -9.07
N TRP A 313 -12.32 2.27 -8.52
CA TRP A 313 -11.57 1.33 -7.67
C TRP A 313 -12.36 0.98 -6.42
N VAL A 314 -12.83 1.99 -5.69
CA VAL A 314 -13.66 1.81 -4.48
C VAL A 314 -14.90 0.99 -4.80
N MET A 315 -15.67 1.36 -5.83
CA MET A 315 -16.87 0.62 -6.23
C MET A 315 -16.57 -0.86 -6.59
N GLY A 316 -15.45 -1.11 -7.25
CA GLY A 316 -15.07 -2.46 -7.68
C GLY A 316 -14.51 -3.35 -6.56
N ARG A 317 -14.13 -2.75 -5.43
CA ARG A 317 -13.51 -3.43 -4.30
C ARG A 317 -14.44 -3.52 -3.09
N GLN A 318 -15.28 -2.52 -2.85
CA GLN A 318 -16.33 -2.56 -1.85
C GLN A 318 -17.50 -3.41 -2.36
N CYS A 319 -17.32 -4.73 -2.28
CA CYS A 319 -18.26 -5.73 -2.78
C CYS A 319 -18.04 -7.08 -2.08
N VAL A 320 -18.97 -8.00 -2.27
CA VAL A 320 -18.86 -9.39 -1.80
C VAL A 320 -18.46 -10.26 -2.98
N LYS A 321 -17.31 -10.95 -2.86
CA LYS A 321 -16.77 -11.83 -3.90
C LYS A 321 -16.28 -13.13 -3.31
N THR A 322 -16.63 -14.24 -3.94
CA THR A 322 -16.11 -15.57 -3.58
C THR A 322 -15.02 -15.98 -4.54
N ASP A 323 -13.84 -16.33 -4.02
CA ASP A 323 -12.79 -16.92 -4.84
C ASP A 323 -13.22 -18.33 -5.29
N LYS A 324 -13.19 -18.57 -6.61
CA LYS A 324 -13.72 -19.81 -7.19
C LYS A 324 -12.91 -21.04 -6.81
N LYS A 325 -11.60 -20.89 -6.57
CA LYS A 325 -10.68 -22.02 -6.31
C LYS A 325 -10.74 -22.44 -4.85
N SER A 326 -10.63 -21.49 -3.93
CA SER A 326 -10.62 -21.74 -2.49
C SER A 326 -12.02 -21.80 -1.88
N GLY A 327 -13.01 -21.15 -2.50
CA GLY A 327 -14.35 -20.98 -1.92
C GLY A 327 -14.41 -19.94 -0.81
N ILE A 328 -13.31 -19.21 -0.54
CA ILE A 328 -13.27 -18.17 0.49
C ILE A 328 -14.07 -16.96 0.02
N VAL A 329 -14.99 -16.50 0.87
CA VAL A 329 -15.77 -15.29 0.64
C VAL A 329 -14.98 -14.09 1.17
N ASN A 330 -14.66 -13.15 0.29
CA ASN A 330 -14.19 -11.82 0.64
C ASN A 330 -15.40 -10.88 0.70
N ASP A 331 -15.80 -10.52 1.92
CA ASP A 331 -16.85 -9.55 2.20
C ASP A 331 -16.21 -8.25 2.72
N ALA A 332 -16.14 -7.24 1.85
CA ALA A 332 -15.54 -5.95 2.18
C ALA A 332 -16.30 -5.18 3.27
N ASN A 333 -17.57 -5.53 3.55
CA ASN A 333 -18.33 -4.88 4.62
C ASN A 333 -17.77 -5.24 6.00
N ARG A 334 -17.17 -6.43 6.15
CA ARG A 334 -16.57 -6.87 7.41
C ARG A 334 -15.42 -5.97 7.86
N TYR A 335 -14.62 -5.49 6.91
CA TYR A 335 -13.57 -4.52 7.22
C TYR A 335 -14.17 -3.25 7.84
N ALA A 336 -15.19 -2.67 7.21
CA ALA A 336 -15.84 -1.47 7.72
C ALA A 336 -16.47 -1.67 9.11
N VAL A 337 -17.12 -2.82 9.36
CA VAL A 337 -17.67 -3.15 10.69
C VAL A 337 -16.56 -3.28 11.74
N GLU A 338 -15.44 -3.91 11.39
CA GLU A 338 -14.32 -4.11 12.32
C GLU A 338 -13.55 -2.81 12.61
N THR A 339 -13.45 -1.88 11.66
CA THR A 339 -12.58 -0.69 11.78
C THR A 339 -13.31 0.62 12.05
N VAL A 340 -14.56 0.75 11.62
CA VAL A 340 -15.35 1.99 11.79
C VAL A 340 -16.35 1.85 12.95
N GLY A 341 -16.91 0.66 13.17
CA GLY A 341 -17.97 0.39 14.13
C GLY A 341 -19.36 0.45 13.49
#